data_AF-A0A9X2FHU1-F1
#
_entry.id   AF-A0A9X2FHU1-F1
#
_cell.length_a   1.000
_cell.length_b   1.000
_cell.length_c   1.000
_cell.angle_alpha   90.00
_cell.angle_beta   90.00
_cell.angle_gamma   90.00
#
_symmetry.space_group_name_H-M   'P 1'
#
loop_
_entity.id
_entity.type
_entity.pdbx_description
1 polymer ?
#
loop_
_entity_poly.entity_id
_entity_poly.type
_entity_poly.pdbx_seq_one_letter_code
_entity_poly.pdbx_strand_id
1 'polypeptide(L)'
;MSLEQGFSQQQKQIQKLAMTQKMQQSIQILKYNIDELQNFLKQKELENPFISVSTQIYNSTNGFKQNKEDWQNYTAIHKKQSLFEYLLDQVHLTMRKTELRYWVIYLIEHLDSNGYLKINLENIQAQYSVSQIVLYDALTLLQRLDPPGVGARNLQECLLLQIEEDDYAPKLADTILKNDFVNFTDKKWELIAKKYEIEKKDIQQILDYVRTLSPAPGAAYSQDEIGYIIPDLIVIDENDILSIKATKQAKSHIVFRQRYYNSLVNTKDNDVLQYMNLKKKEYEQLQQDVQQRENTVLLVGKEILKFQHDFFVNDSHPLKRLLLRDVAHKLQLHESTISRAVNGKYIQTSFGIFELKHFFSQAGNYQRSDGKQVSASTVKQKIKALINEEDKRKPLSDQKIAIELSNVGLKLSRRTVAKYREQLDILGSSKRKRFE
;
A
#
# COMPACT_ATOMS: atom_id res chain seq x y z
N MET A 1 -34.47 -38.18 35.76
CA MET A 1 -34.41 -36.83 36.36
C MET A 1 -33.00 -36.28 36.54
N SER A 2 -32.03 -36.99 37.13
CA SER A 2 -30.64 -36.48 37.30
C SER A 2 -29.85 -36.37 35.98
N LEU A 3 -30.02 -37.32 35.06
CA LEU A 3 -29.39 -37.31 33.73
C LEU A 3 -29.91 -36.16 32.83
N GLU A 4 -31.23 -35.88 32.83
CA GLU A 4 -31.81 -34.76 32.06
C GLU A 4 -31.39 -33.40 32.60
N GLN A 5 -31.20 -33.25 33.92
CA GLN A 5 -30.66 -32.03 34.53
C GLN A 5 -29.20 -31.79 34.13
N GLY A 6 -28.37 -32.84 34.05
CA GLY A 6 -26.99 -32.78 33.58
C GLY A 6 -26.88 -32.38 32.11
N PHE A 7 -27.72 -32.96 31.24
CA PHE A 7 -27.79 -32.60 29.82
C PHE A 7 -28.30 -31.16 29.61
N SER A 8 -29.32 -30.71 30.36
CA SER A 8 -29.82 -29.34 30.31
C SER A 8 -28.79 -28.31 30.78
N GLN A 9 -28.03 -28.62 31.84
CA GLN A 9 -26.92 -27.77 32.29
C GLN A 9 -25.78 -27.72 31.28
N GLN A 10 -25.37 -28.86 30.71
CA GLN A 10 -24.34 -28.90 29.67
C GLN A 10 -24.78 -28.13 28.42
N GLN A 11 -26.04 -28.27 27.98
CA GLN A 11 -26.55 -27.56 26.81
C GLN A 11 -26.63 -26.04 27.05
N LYS A 12 -27.01 -25.61 28.27
CA LYS A 12 -26.95 -24.19 28.68
C LYS A 12 -25.51 -23.67 28.78
N GLN A 13 -24.55 -24.50 29.18
CA GLN A 13 -23.14 -24.13 29.27
C GLN A 13 -22.48 -24.08 27.89
N ILE A 14 -22.85 -24.97 26.98
CA ILE A 14 -22.43 -24.99 25.57
C ILE A 14 -23.04 -23.80 24.81
N GLN A 15 -24.28 -23.41 25.09
CA GLN A 15 -24.85 -22.17 24.56
C GLN A 15 -24.21 -20.90 25.14
N LYS A 16 -23.66 -20.94 26.38
CA LYS A 16 -22.78 -19.87 26.91
C LYS A 16 -21.39 -19.87 26.26
N LEU A 17 -20.95 -21.00 25.69
CA LEU A 17 -19.72 -21.13 24.89
C LEU A 17 -19.92 -20.75 23.42
N ALA A 18 -21.16 -20.66 22.94
CA ALA A 18 -21.45 -19.89 21.73
C ALA A 18 -21.10 -18.43 22.05
N MET A 19 -20.06 -17.91 21.38
CA MET A 19 -19.50 -16.58 21.67
C MET A 19 -20.62 -15.55 21.87
N THR A 20 -20.63 -14.90 23.03
CA THR A 20 -21.52 -13.75 23.24
C THR A 20 -21.21 -12.69 22.19
N GLN A 21 -22.23 -12.01 21.67
CA GLN A 21 -22.09 -10.93 20.68
C GLN A 21 -21.06 -9.88 21.10
N LYS A 22 -20.95 -9.62 22.42
CA LYS A 22 -19.92 -8.78 23.03
C LYS A 22 -18.49 -9.26 22.78
N MET A 23 -18.25 -10.57 22.94
CA MET A 23 -16.93 -11.15 22.68
C MET A 23 -16.57 -11.08 21.19
N GLN A 24 -17.54 -11.30 20.29
CA GLN A 24 -17.34 -11.16 18.85
C GLN A 24 -17.00 -9.71 18.47
N GLN A 25 -17.70 -8.74 19.05
CA GLN A 25 -17.46 -7.32 18.85
C GLN A 25 -16.05 -6.91 19.30
N SER A 26 -15.64 -7.25 20.52
CA SER A 26 -14.29 -6.93 21.02
C SER A 26 -13.17 -7.52 20.13
N ILE A 27 -13.38 -8.73 19.60
CA ILE A 27 -12.48 -9.40 18.67
C ILE A 27 -12.39 -8.67 17.33
N GLN A 28 -13.53 -8.21 16.80
CA GLN A 28 -13.56 -7.43 15.55
C GLN A 28 -12.87 -6.09 15.73
N ILE A 29 -13.15 -5.39 16.83
CA ILE A 29 -12.51 -4.13 17.19
C ILE A 29 -10.99 -4.31 17.27
N LEU A 30 -10.48 -5.42 17.83
CA LEU A 30 -9.04 -5.68 17.87
C LEU A 30 -8.42 -5.87 16.48
N LYS A 31 -9.17 -6.41 15.51
CA LYS A 31 -8.68 -6.67 14.16
C LYS A 31 -8.55 -5.39 13.32
N TYR A 32 -9.45 -4.43 13.49
CA TYR A 32 -9.55 -3.26 12.62
C TYR A 32 -8.24 -2.46 12.52
N ASN A 33 -7.89 -1.91 11.36
CA ASN A 33 -6.85 -0.87 11.30
C ASN A 33 -7.39 0.45 11.90
N ILE A 34 -6.59 1.52 11.93
CA ILE A 34 -7.02 2.80 12.52
C ILE A 34 -8.23 3.35 11.74
N ASP A 35 -8.20 3.34 10.41
CA ASP A 35 -9.26 3.90 9.56
C ASP A 35 -10.57 3.10 9.65
N GLU A 36 -10.49 1.77 9.63
CA GLU A 36 -11.62 0.86 9.85
C GLU A 36 -12.23 1.07 11.24
N LEU A 37 -11.40 1.25 12.27
CA LEU A 37 -11.90 1.56 13.61
C LEU A 37 -12.62 2.91 13.63
N GLN A 38 -12.07 3.93 12.98
CA GLN A 38 -12.72 5.25 12.90
C GLN A 38 -14.05 5.18 12.16
N ASN A 39 -14.11 4.46 11.04
CA ASN A 39 -15.35 4.27 10.27
C ASN A 39 -16.40 3.51 11.09
N PHE A 40 -15.98 2.46 11.80
CA PHE A 40 -16.86 1.71 12.71
C PHE A 40 -17.40 2.59 13.85
N LEU A 41 -16.55 3.42 14.46
CA LEU A 41 -16.99 4.33 15.52
C LEU A 41 -17.93 5.41 15.01
N LYS A 42 -17.70 5.96 13.81
CA LYS A 42 -18.62 6.90 13.15
C LYS A 42 -19.98 6.26 12.89
N GLN A 43 -20.01 5.01 12.43
CA GLN A 43 -21.26 4.27 12.27
C GLN A 43 -21.98 4.11 13.62
N LYS A 44 -21.25 3.80 14.69
CA LYS A 44 -21.82 3.70 16.04
C LYS A 44 -22.34 5.02 16.61
N GLU A 45 -21.77 6.15 16.21
CA GLU A 45 -22.30 7.47 16.54
C GLU A 45 -23.68 7.72 15.90
N LEU A 46 -23.92 7.23 14.68
CA LEU A 46 -25.24 7.31 14.04
C LEU A 46 -26.30 6.43 14.73
N GLU A 47 -25.88 5.29 15.30
CA GLU A 47 -26.78 4.33 15.97
C GLU A 47 -27.06 4.68 17.44
N ASN A 48 -26.19 5.44 18.10
CA ASN A 48 -26.30 5.77 19.51
C ASN A 48 -26.12 7.28 19.75
N PRO A 49 -27.21 8.00 20.10
CA PRO A 49 -27.20 9.46 20.22
C PRO A 49 -26.36 9.97 21.40
N PHE A 50 -25.91 9.09 22.30
CA PHE A 50 -25.03 9.46 23.42
C PHE A 50 -23.55 9.36 23.09
N ILE A 51 -23.19 8.87 21.90
CA ILE A 51 -21.80 8.74 21.46
C ILE A 51 -21.40 10.01 20.71
N SER A 52 -20.16 10.44 20.93
CA SER A 52 -19.49 11.42 20.07
C SER A 52 -18.07 10.94 19.82
N VAL A 53 -17.66 10.90 18.55
CA VAL A 53 -16.30 10.52 18.18
C VAL A 53 -15.54 11.78 17.84
N SER A 54 -14.59 12.18 18.69
CA SER A 54 -13.69 13.28 18.34
C SER A 54 -12.54 12.72 17.49
N THR A 55 -12.66 12.81 16.17
CA THR A 55 -11.50 12.64 15.28
C THR A 55 -10.62 13.87 15.45
N GLN A 56 -9.57 13.75 16.25
CA GLN A 56 -8.49 14.73 16.21
C GLN A 56 -7.73 14.52 14.89
N ILE A 57 -8.27 15.07 13.80
CA ILE A 57 -7.55 15.24 12.54
C ILE A 57 -6.53 16.33 12.81
N TYR A 58 -5.39 15.96 13.39
CA TYR A 58 -4.23 16.84 13.34
C TYR A 58 -3.58 16.65 11.98
N ASN A 59 -3.69 17.68 11.15
CA ASN A 59 -2.75 17.92 10.07
C ASN A 59 -1.34 17.75 10.65
N SER A 60 -0.54 16.85 10.08
CA SER A 60 0.87 16.64 10.45
C SER A 60 1.67 17.91 10.26
N THR A 61 1.65 18.82 11.23
CA THR A 61 2.60 19.93 11.35
C THR A 61 2.72 20.31 12.82
N ASN A 62 3.47 19.52 13.58
CA ASN A 62 4.04 20.01 14.84
C ASN A 62 5.53 19.74 14.84
N GLY A 63 6.26 20.71 14.30
CA GLY A 63 7.71 20.72 14.19
C GLY A 63 8.32 22.03 13.67
N PHE A 64 7.53 23.05 13.26
CA PHE A 64 8.06 24.35 12.87
C PHE A 64 7.30 25.48 13.56
N LYS A 65 7.94 26.08 14.57
CA LYS A 65 7.64 27.46 14.97
C LYS A 65 8.23 28.37 13.90
N GLN A 66 7.40 28.96 13.03
CA GLN A 66 7.63 30.31 12.51
C GLN A 66 6.45 30.85 11.68
N ASN A 67 6.16 32.13 11.94
CA ASN A 67 5.44 33.15 11.17
C ASN A 67 3.97 32.92 10.74
N LYS A 68 3.13 33.86 11.20
CA LYS A 68 1.68 33.96 10.97
C LYS A 68 1.29 34.36 9.54
N GLU A 69 2.24 34.74 8.70
CA GLU A 69 1.98 35.23 7.33
C GLU A 69 1.87 34.10 6.29
N ASP A 70 2.33 32.89 6.61
CA ASP A 70 2.25 31.75 5.68
C ASP A 70 0.89 31.02 5.70
N TRP A 71 0.01 31.33 6.65
CA TRP A 71 -1.28 30.62 6.80
C TRP A 71 -2.21 30.78 5.59
N GLN A 72 -2.08 31.86 4.82
CA GLN A 72 -2.83 32.06 3.57
C GLN A 72 -2.25 31.24 2.41
N ASN A 73 -0.96 30.92 2.43
CA ASN A 73 -0.32 30.09 1.39
C ASN A 73 -0.57 28.59 1.60
N TYR A 74 -0.80 28.14 2.84
CA TYR A 74 -1.02 26.71 3.14
C TYR A 74 -2.48 26.23 3.00
N THR A 75 -3.47 27.13 3.00
CA THR A 75 -4.86 26.75 2.67
C THR A 75 -5.06 26.44 1.18
N ALA A 76 -4.08 26.82 0.34
CA ALA A 76 -3.95 26.29 -1.01
C ALA A 76 -3.19 24.96 -0.96
N ILE A 77 -3.80 23.92 -0.39
CA ILE A 77 -3.48 22.56 -0.84
C ILE A 77 -3.96 22.55 -2.29
N HIS A 78 -3.04 22.86 -3.22
CA HIS A 78 -3.25 22.64 -4.63
C HIS A 78 -3.53 21.16 -4.79
N LYS A 79 -4.81 20.75 -4.74
CA LYS A 79 -5.24 19.49 -5.32
C LYS A 79 -4.85 19.61 -6.79
N LYS A 80 -3.68 19.06 -7.13
CA LYS A 80 -3.25 18.97 -8.52
C LYS A 80 -4.34 18.17 -9.22
N GLN A 81 -5.00 18.77 -10.20
CA GLN A 81 -6.09 18.14 -10.93
C GLN A 81 -5.67 16.75 -11.43
N SER A 82 -6.52 15.74 -11.25
CA SER A 82 -6.23 14.39 -11.78
C SER A 82 -6.21 14.41 -13.31
N LEU A 83 -5.53 13.44 -13.94
CA LEU A 83 -5.50 13.35 -15.42
C LEU A 83 -6.92 13.30 -16.00
N PHE A 84 -7.78 12.52 -15.35
CA PHE A 84 -9.18 12.38 -15.71
C PHE A 84 -9.91 13.74 -15.67
N GLU A 85 -9.82 14.45 -14.54
CA GLU A 85 -10.45 15.77 -14.40
C GLU A 85 -9.88 16.77 -15.41
N TYR A 86 -8.57 16.72 -15.68
CA TYR A 86 -7.89 17.63 -16.61
C TYR A 86 -8.37 17.43 -18.05
N LEU A 87 -8.49 16.19 -18.49
CA LEU A 87 -9.02 15.87 -19.82
C LEU A 87 -10.52 16.17 -19.92
N LEU A 88 -11.29 15.90 -18.86
CA LEU A 88 -12.72 16.17 -18.84
C LEU A 88 -13.01 17.67 -18.97
N ASP A 89 -12.25 18.52 -18.28
CA ASP A 89 -12.35 19.97 -18.39
C ASP A 89 -12.06 20.44 -19.82
N GLN A 90 -11.01 19.92 -20.45
CA GLN A 90 -10.70 20.24 -21.86
C GLN A 90 -11.84 19.84 -22.80
N VAL A 91 -12.41 18.65 -22.62
CA VAL A 91 -13.56 18.20 -23.43
C VAL A 91 -14.75 19.11 -23.22
N HIS A 92 -15.00 19.57 -21.98
CA HIS A 92 -16.09 20.49 -21.68
C HIS A 92 -15.89 21.88 -22.27
N LEU A 93 -14.65 22.35 -22.37
CA LEU A 93 -14.31 23.65 -22.94
C LEU A 93 -14.27 23.64 -24.48
N THR A 94 -13.79 22.56 -25.10
CA THR A 94 -13.55 22.48 -26.55
C THR A 94 -14.69 21.82 -27.33
N MET A 95 -15.46 20.91 -26.71
CA MET A 95 -16.43 20.07 -27.42
C MET A 95 -17.91 20.38 -27.08
N ARG A 96 -18.72 20.52 -28.12
CA ARG A 96 -20.19 20.62 -28.00
C ARG A 96 -20.79 19.29 -27.51
N LYS A 97 -21.99 19.34 -26.92
CA LYS A 97 -22.74 18.14 -26.51
C LYS A 97 -23.24 17.38 -27.75
N THR A 98 -22.52 16.34 -28.14
CA THR A 98 -22.81 15.44 -29.27
C THR A 98 -22.55 13.99 -28.85
N GLU A 99 -23.06 13.04 -29.65
CA GLU A 99 -22.77 11.61 -29.46
C GLU A 99 -21.25 11.31 -29.46
N LEU A 100 -20.48 12.01 -30.30
CA LEU A 100 -19.02 11.88 -30.33
C LEU A 100 -18.37 12.26 -28.99
N ARG A 101 -18.84 13.35 -28.36
CA ARG A 101 -18.34 13.78 -27.06
C ARG A 101 -18.57 12.72 -25.98
N TYR A 102 -19.70 12.01 -26.02
CA TYR A 102 -19.97 10.92 -25.08
C TYR A 102 -18.90 9.83 -25.21
N TRP A 103 -18.55 9.43 -26.44
CA TRP A 103 -17.50 8.44 -26.68
C TRP A 103 -16.11 8.92 -26.26
N VAL A 104 -15.78 10.20 -26.44
CA VAL A 104 -14.52 10.75 -25.93
C VAL A 104 -14.45 10.65 -24.40
N ILE A 105 -15.50 11.06 -23.70
CA ILE A 105 -15.56 10.95 -22.22
C ILE A 105 -15.45 9.48 -21.79
N TYR A 106 -16.16 8.59 -22.47
CA TYR A 106 -16.08 7.16 -22.21
C TYR A 106 -14.65 6.63 -22.37
N LEU A 107 -13.93 7.02 -23.42
CA LEU A 107 -12.54 6.62 -23.61
C LEU A 107 -11.60 7.20 -22.53
N ILE A 108 -11.86 8.43 -22.06
CA ILE A 108 -11.10 9.07 -20.96
C ILE A 108 -11.23 8.27 -19.66
N GLU A 109 -12.42 7.74 -19.35
CA GLU A 109 -12.65 6.90 -18.16
C GLU A 109 -11.81 5.62 -18.15
N HIS A 110 -11.39 5.15 -19.33
CA HIS A 110 -10.64 3.90 -19.52
C HIS A 110 -9.13 4.10 -19.73
N LEU A 111 -8.63 5.30 -19.47
CA LEU A 111 -7.20 5.58 -19.46
C LEU A 111 -6.54 5.05 -18.18
N ASP A 112 -5.34 4.51 -18.32
CA ASP A 112 -4.48 4.18 -17.17
C ASP A 112 -3.84 5.45 -16.58
N SER A 113 -3.27 5.34 -15.37
CA SER A 113 -2.42 6.34 -14.71
C SER A 113 -1.31 6.93 -15.60
N ASN A 114 -0.78 6.13 -16.53
CA ASN A 114 0.24 6.55 -17.49
C ASN A 114 -0.32 7.30 -18.72
N GLY A 115 -1.64 7.38 -18.88
CA GLY A 115 -2.32 8.02 -20.02
C GLY A 115 -2.54 7.12 -21.24
N TYR A 116 -2.35 5.79 -21.10
CA TYR A 116 -2.55 4.82 -22.17
C TYR A 116 -3.97 4.26 -22.20
N LEU A 117 -4.51 4.04 -23.39
CA LEU A 117 -5.78 3.35 -23.60
C LEU A 117 -5.54 1.84 -23.80
N LYS A 118 -5.85 1.04 -22.78
CA LYS A 118 -5.64 -0.42 -22.80
C LYS A 118 -6.83 -1.21 -23.35
N ILE A 119 -7.93 -0.55 -23.67
CA ILE A 119 -9.15 -1.21 -24.15
C ILE A 119 -9.10 -1.39 -25.66
N ASN A 120 -9.54 -2.58 -26.12
CA ASN A 120 -9.73 -2.83 -27.54
C ASN A 120 -11.06 -2.22 -28.01
N LEU A 121 -11.01 -1.36 -29.03
CA LEU A 121 -12.18 -0.71 -29.62
C LEU A 121 -13.17 -1.72 -30.20
N GLU A 122 -12.69 -2.88 -30.66
CA GLU A 122 -13.53 -3.97 -31.18
C GLU A 122 -14.50 -4.51 -30.12
N ASN A 123 -14.05 -4.58 -28.86
CA ASN A 123 -14.88 -5.03 -27.75
C ASN A 123 -16.00 -4.02 -27.45
N ILE A 124 -15.70 -2.72 -27.54
CA ILE A 124 -16.68 -1.64 -27.35
C ILE A 124 -17.74 -1.69 -28.47
N GLN A 125 -17.30 -1.91 -29.72
CA GLN A 125 -18.18 -2.07 -30.86
C GLN A 125 -19.17 -3.23 -30.67
N ALA A 126 -18.69 -4.40 -30.24
CA ALA A 126 -19.53 -5.58 -30.03
C ALA A 126 -20.53 -5.40 -28.88
N GLN A 127 -20.13 -4.69 -27.81
CA GLN A 127 -20.96 -4.49 -26.63
C GLN A 127 -22.07 -3.45 -26.83
N TYR A 128 -21.78 -2.35 -27.54
CA TYR A 128 -22.68 -1.20 -27.65
C TYR A 128 -23.29 -1.03 -29.06
N SER A 129 -22.97 -1.90 -30.03
CA SER A 129 -23.45 -1.83 -31.42
C SER A 129 -23.20 -0.49 -32.11
N VAL A 130 -22.04 0.12 -31.85
CA VAL A 130 -21.66 1.44 -32.35
C VAL A 130 -20.90 1.30 -33.67
N SER A 131 -21.03 2.27 -34.57
CA SER A 131 -20.22 2.31 -35.79
C SER A 131 -18.74 2.48 -35.46
N GLN A 132 -17.91 1.65 -36.08
CA GLN A 132 -16.45 1.70 -35.95
C GLN A 132 -15.92 3.12 -36.22
N ILE A 133 -16.44 3.79 -37.25
CA ILE A 133 -16.02 5.14 -37.66
C ILE A 133 -16.14 6.13 -36.50
N VAL A 134 -17.26 6.11 -35.76
CA VAL A 134 -17.53 7.01 -34.63
C VAL A 134 -16.52 6.81 -33.51
N LEU A 135 -16.09 5.57 -33.25
CA LEU A 135 -15.10 5.27 -32.22
C LEU A 135 -13.70 5.73 -32.62
N TYR A 136 -13.31 5.58 -33.89
CA TYR A 136 -12.02 6.08 -34.38
C TYR A 136 -11.98 7.61 -34.41
N ASP A 137 -13.08 8.26 -34.76
CA ASP A 137 -13.20 9.72 -34.68
C ASP A 137 -13.08 10.21 -33.23
N ALA A 138 -13.75 9.53 -32.29
CA ALA A 138 -13.64 9.83 -30.86
C ALA A 138 -12.21 9.59 -30.34
N LEU A 139 -11.54 8.51 -30.75
CA LEU A 139 -10.15 8.27 -30.40
C LEU A 139 -9.23 9.38 -30.92
N THR A 140 -9.41 9.79 -32.17
CA THR A 140 -8.61 10.86 -32.78
C THR A 140 -8.80 12.19 -32.03
N LEU A 141 -10.02 12.47 -31.60
CA LEU A 141 -10.32 13.66 -30.78
C LEU A 141 -9.68 13.57 -29.39
N LEU A 142 -9.69 12.39 -28.77
CA LEU A 142 -8.98 12.15 -27.50
C LEU A 142 -7.47 12.34 -27.64
N GLN A 143 -6.87 11.82 -28.71
CA GLN A 143 -5.42 11.87 -28.95
C GLN A 143 -4.89 13.29 -29.24
N ARG A 144 -5.78 14.23 -29.57
CA ARG A 144 -5.48 15.66 -29.75
C ARG A 144 -5.61 16.50 -28.47
N LEU A 145 -6.03 15.90 -27.36
CA LEU A 145 -6.10 16.59 -26.08
C LEU A 145 -4.71 16.68 -25.44
N ASP A 146 -4.53 17.65 -24.55
CA ASP A 146 -3.32 17.76 -23.74
C ASP A 146 -3.39 16.83 -22.53
N PRO A 147 -2.27 16.21 -22.09
CA PRO A 147 -0.93 16.26 -22.68
C PRO A 147 -0.78 15.42 -23.97
N PRO A 148 0.10 15.82 -24.91
CA PRO A 148 0.30 15.11 -26.17
C PRO A 148 0.76 13.65 -25.94
N GLY A 149 0.21 12.74 -26.73
CA GLY A 149 0.41 11.30 -26.59
C GLY A 149 -0.53 10.59 -25.62
N VAL A 150 -1.49 11.30 -25.02
CA VAL A 150 -2.58 10.70 -24.25
C VAL A 150 -3.51 9.89 -25.16
N GLY A 151 -4.07 8.78 -24.66
CA GLY A 151 -4.94 7.91 -25.46
C GLY A 151 -4.19 7.04 -26.49
N ALA A 152 -2.86 7.00 -26.43
CA ALA A 152 -2.07 6.04 -27.19
C ALA A 152 -2.34 4.60 -26.70
N ARG A 153 -2.29 3.64 -27.62
CA ARG A 153 -2.43 2.20 -27.31
C ARG A 153 -1.10 1.54 -27.00
N ASN A 154 0.01 2.11 -27.51
CA ASN A 154 1.36 1.62 -27.28
C ASN A 154 2.37 2.77 -27.25
N LEU A 155 3.60 2.49 -26.80
CA LEU A 155 4.66 3.48 -26.67
C LEU A 155 5.02 4.13 -28.02
N GLN A 156 5.00 3.35 -29.11
CA GLN A 156 5.30 3.86 -30.44
C GLN A 156 4.28 4.93 -30.85
N GLU A 157 2.98 4.67 -30.70
CA GLU A 157 1.89 5.60 -30.98
C GLU A 157 1.97 6.83 -30.05
N CYS A 158 2.31 6.64 -28.77
CA CYS A 158 2.48 7.74 -27.82
C CYS A 158 3.56 8.72 -28.27
N LEU A 159 4.72 8.21 -28.69
CA LEU A 159 5.82 9.03 -29.19
C LEU A 159 5.47 9.69 -30.53
N LEU A 160 4.80 8.98 -31.44
CA LEU A 160 4.38 9.54 -32.72
C LEU A 160 3.41 10.73 -32.54
N LEU A 161 2.42 10.59 -31.65
CA LEU A 161 1.49 11.68 -31.33
C LEU A 161 2.19 12.90 -30.74
N GLN A 162 3.23 12.70 -29.92
CA GLN A 162 4.03 13.82 -29.40
C GLN A 162 4.89 14.50 -30.48
N ILE A 163 5.33 13.73 -31.47
CA ILE A 163 6.13 14.24 -32.60
C ILE A 163 5.26 15.01 -33.58
N GLU A 164 4.02 14.55 -33.83
CA GLU A 164 3.09 15.22 -34.73
C GLU A 164 2.66 16.61 -34.21
N GLU A 165 2.63 16.81 -32.88
CA GLU A 165 2.30 18.09 -32.25
C GLU A 165 3.53 19.00 -32.02
N ASP A 166 4.76 18.53 -32.29
CA ASP A 166 5.99 19.33 -32.13
C ASP A 166 6.56 19.80 -33.48
N ASP A 167 6.41 21.09 -33.77
CA ASP A 167 6.93 21.75 -34.98
C ASP A 167 8.47 21.71 -35.10
N TYR A 168 9.20 21.49 -34.00
CA TYR A 168 10.67 21.40 -33.96
C TYR A 168 11.20 19.99 -34.13
N ALA A 169 10.31 18.99 -34.30
CA ALA A 169 10.70 17.62 -34.46
C ALA A 169 11.61 17.41 -35.69
N PRO A 170 12.68 16.60 -35.60
CA PRO A 170 13.45 16.20 -36.76
C PRO A 170 12.55 15.49 -37.78
N LYS A 171 12.55 15.94 -39.04
CA LYS A 171 11.64 15.43 -40.11
C LYS A 171 11.68 13.92 -40.30
N LEU A 172 12.81 13.27 -40.00
CA LEU A 172 12.99 11.83 -40.13
C LEU A 172 12.57 11.03 -38.89
N ALA A 173 12.34 11.68 -37.75
CA ALA A 173 11.99 11.02 -36.49
C ALA A 173 10.66 10.26 -36.58
N ASP A 174 9.62 10.89 -37.14
CA ASP A 174 8.31 10.26 -37.39
C ASP A 174 8.47 9.02 -38.28
N THR A 175 9.11 9.16 -39.44
CA THR A 175 9.26 8.06 -40.40
C THR A 175 10.03 6.87 -39.81
N ILE A 176 11.12 7.12 -39.07
CA ILE A 176 11.93 6.07 -38.43
C ILE A 176 11.14 5.37 -37.33
N LEU A 177 10.46 6.13 -36.47
CA LEU A 177 9.69 5.54 -35.37
C LEU A 177 8.44 4.81 -35.86
N LYS A 178 7.82 5.24 -36.97
CA LYS A 178 6.67 4.56 -37.56
C LYS A 178 7.02 3.22 -38.20
N ASN A 179 8.13 3.17 -38.93
CA ASN A 179 8.48 2.01 -39.76
C ASN A 179 9.55 1.09 -39.16
N ASP A 180 10.42 1.59 -38.27
CA ASP A 180 11.58 0.85 -37.74
C ASP A 180 11.74 0.98 -36.21
N PHE A 181 10.63 1.10 -35.48
CA PHE A 181 10.64 1.21 -34.01
C PHE A 181 11.49 0.13 -33.32
N VAL A 182 11.33 -1.15 -33.72
CA VAL A 182 12.04 -2.28 -33.12
C VAL A 182 13.56 -2.16 -33.33
N ASN A 183 13.99 -1.77 -34.53
CA ASN A 183 15.41 -1.58 -34.83
C ASN A 183 15.99 -0.37 -34.07
N PHE A 184 15.17 0.66 -33.87
CA PHE A 184 15.53 1.85 -33.10
C PHE A 184 15.70 1.52 -31.60
N THR A 185 14.77 0.76 -31.00
CA THR A 185 14.87 0.33 -29.59
C THR A 185 16.04 -0.63 -29.35
N ASP A 186 16.34 -1.50 -30.33
CA ASP A 186 17.47 -2.44 -30.29
C ASP A 186 18.83 -1.77 -30.55
N LYS A 187 18.86 -0.45 -30.80
CA LYS A 187 20.08 0.32 -31.11
C LYS A 187 20.82 -0.15 -32.36
N LYS A 188 20.10 -0.67 -33.36
CA LYS A 188 20.66 -1.16 -34.63
C LYS A 188 20.87 -0.01 -35.63
N TRP A 189 21.70 0.97 -35.24
CA TRP A 189 21.90 2.22 -36.00
C TRP A 189 22.39 2.01 -37.43
N GLU A 190 23.20 0.98 -37.67
CA GLU A 190 23.76 0.71 -39.00
C GLU A 190 22.72 0.26 -40.02
N LEU A 191 21.69 -0.46 -39.57
CA LEU A 191 20.58 -0.87 -40.44
C LEU A 191 19.70 0.32 -40.79
N ILE A 192 19.44 1.20 -39.82
CA ILE A 192 18.64 2.42 -40.01
C ILE A 192 19.38 3.40 -40.93
N ALA A 193 20.68 3.63 -40.71
CA ALA A 193 21.50 4.50 -41.55
C ALA A 193 21.51 4.07 -43.01
N LYS A 194 21.64 2.76 -43.28
CA LYS A 194 21.60 2.21 -44.64
C LYS A 194 20.22 2.28 -45.28
N LYS A 195 19.15 2.08 -44.52
CA LYS A 195 17.77 2.06 -45.03
C LYS A 195 17.26 3.46 -45.40
N TYR A 196 17.64 4.47 -44.62
CA TYR A 196 17.20 5.85 -44.81
C TYR A 196 18.27 6.77 -45.44
N GLU A 197 19.44 6.21 -45.80
CA GLU A 197 20.57 6.93 -46.41
C GLU A 197 21.02 8.17 -45.60
N ILE A 198 21.06 8.04 -44.28
CA ILE A 198 21.36 9.13 -43.33
C ILE A 198 22.67 8.90 -42.60
N GLU A 199 23.32 10.00 -42.17
CA GLU A 199 24.55 9.90 -41.39
C GLU A 199 24.26 9.47 -39.95
N LYS A 200 25.27 8.88 -39.30
CA LYS A 200 25.19 8.52 -37.86
C LYS A 200 24.92 9.74 -36.97
N LYS A 201 25.27 10.95 -37.42
CA LYS A 201 25.01 12.21 -36.72
C LYS A 201 23.51 12.53 -36.67
N ASP A 202 22.79 12.32 -37.77
CA ASP A 202 21.35 12.59 -37.85
C ASP A 202 20.57 11.61 -36.97
N ILE A 203 21.00 10.34 -36.93
CA ILE A 203 20.43 9.33 -36.02
C ILE A 203 20.65 9.74 -34.55
N GLN A 204 21.81 10.28 -34.22
CA GLN A 204 22.11 10.75 -32.87
C GLN A 204 21.22 11.94 -32.49
N GLN A 205 20.99 12.89 -33.39
CA GLN A 205 20.06 14.00 -33.17
C GLN A 205 18.63 13.52 -32.91
N ILE A 206 18.16 12.54 -33.69
CA ILE A 206 16.84 11.93 -33.50
C ILE A 206 16.76 11.22 -32.16
N LEU A 207 17.81 10.48 -31.76
CA LEU A 207 17.86 9.82 -30.47
C LEU A 207 17.81 10.81 -29.29
N ASP A 208 18.57 11.90 -29.39
CA ASP A 208 18.61 12.92 -28.34
C ASP A 208 17.26 13.65 -28.22
N TYR A 209 16.57 13.89 -29.33
CA TYR A 209 15.20 14.41 -29.34
C TYR A 209 14.17 13.40 -28.79
N VAL A 210 14.20 12.13 -29.20
CA VAL A 210 13.26 11.13 -28.66
C VAL A 210 13.41 10.93 -27.15
N ARG A 211 14.61 11.20 -26.60
CA ARG A 211 14.86 11.19 -25.15
C ARG A 211 14.24 12.37 -24.41
N THR A 212 13.94 13.47 -25.09
CA THR A 212 13.23 14.61 -24.45
C THR A 212 11.72 14.39 -24.38
N LEU A 213 11.18 13.46 -25.16
CA LEU A 213 9.76 13.09 -25.15
C LEU A 213 9.37 12.30 -23.90
N SER A 214 8.10 12.38 -23.51
CA SER A 214 7.59 11.72 -22.30
C SER A 214 6.97 10.36 -22.64
N PRO A 215 7.52 9.22 -22.18
CA PRO A 215 6.95 7.91 -22.44
C PRO A 215 5.67 7.63 -21.62
N ALA A 216 5.30 8.51 -20.69
CA ALA A 216 4.12 8.36 -19.83
C ALA A 216 3.50 9.76 -19.61
N PRO A 217 2.69 10.26 -20.56
CA PRO A 217 2.13 11.61 -20.50
C PRO A 217 1.24 11.82 -19.27
N GLY A 218 0.59 10.75 -18.77
CA GLY A 218 -0.22 10.80 -17.54
C GLY A 218 0.58 10.90 -16.24
N ALA A 219 1.89 10.62 -16.24
CA ALA A 219 2.69 10.56 -15.02
C ALA A 219 2.76 11.90 -14.25
N ALA A 220 2.70 13.03 -14.97
CA ALA A 220 2.67 14.36 -14.35
C ALA A 220 1.40 14.62 -13.51
N TYR A 221 0.33 13.88 -13.80
CA TYR A 221 -0.99 13.97 -13.19
C TYR A 221 -1.29 12.78 -12.26
N SER A 222 -0.41 11.77 -12.26
CA SER A 222 -0.50 10.65 -11.33
C SER A 222 -0.21 11.18 -9.92
N GLN A 223 -1.27 11.32 -9.14
CA GLN A 223 -1.13 11.39 -7.70
C GLN A 223 -0.82 9.98 -7.23
N ASP A 224 0.45 9.69 -6.98
CA ASP A 224 0.73 8.77 -5.90
C ASP A 224 0.17 9.48 -4.66
N GLU A 225 -1.06 9.16 -4.27
CA GLU A 225 -1.46 9.34 -2.88
C GLU A 225 -0.48 8.49 -2.10
N ILE A 226 0.63 9.10 -1.68
CA ILE A 226 1.58 8.49 -0.76
C ILE A 226 0.75 8.31 0.51
N GLY A 227 0.14 7.14 0.63
CA GLY A 227 -0.64 6.75 1.78
C GLY A 227 0.29 6.76 2.97
N TYR A 228 0.29 7.85 3.73
CA TYR A 228 1.07 7.94 4.95
C TYR A 228 0.51 6.90 5.92
N ILE A 229 1.30 5.86 6.18
CA ILE A 229 0.96 4.86 7.19
C ILE A 229 1.00 5.57 8.54
N ILE A 230 -0.15 5.69 9.20
CA ILE A 230 -0.24 6.20 10.56
C ILE A 230 0.13 5.06 11.52
N PRO A 231 1.21 5.19 12.30
CA PRO A 231 1.63 4.16 13.23
C PRO A 231 0.75 4.12 14.48
N ASP A 232 0.46 2.92 14.98
CA ASP A 232 -0.25 2.71 16.24
C ASP A 232 0.64 2.97 17.46
N LEU A 233 1.93 2.65 17.32
CA LEU A 233 2.93 2.73 18.38
C LEU A 233 4.14 3.54 17.94
N ILE A 234 4.77 4.25 18.87
CA ILE A 234 6.03 4.97 18.65
C ILE A 234 7.04 4.48 19.67
N VAL A 235 8.22 4.11 19.19
CA VAL A 235 9.40 3.86 20.03
C VAL A 235 10.06 5.19 20.33
N ILE A 236 10.32 5.44 21.60
CA ILE A 236 10.99 6.64 22.09
C ILE A 236 12.26 6.18 22.79
N ASP A 237 13.36 6.79 22.41
CA ASP A 237 14.66 6.62 23.03
C ASP A 237 14.93 7.81 23.94
N GLU A 238 14.91 7.59 25.26
CA GLU A 238 15.24 8.60 26.28
C GLU A 238 16.47 8.08 27.05
N ASN A 239 17.67 8.61 26.74
CA ASN A 239 18.94 8.27 27.42
C ASN A 239 19.26 6.75 27.44
N ASP A 240 19.26 6.10 26.27
CA ASP A 240 19.47 4.65 26.10
C ASP A 240 18.38 3.75 26.71
N ILE A 241 17.27 4.34 27.18
CA ILE A 241 16.09 3.60 27.66
C ILE A 241 15.01 3.66 26.59
N LEU A 242 14.89 2.57 25.83
CA LEU A 242 13.82 2.41 24.86
C LEU A 242 12.47 2.19 25.56
N SER A 243 11.49 3.03 25.22
CA SER A 243 10.11 2.92 25.68
C SER A 243 9.14 2.95 24.50
N ILE A 244 7.96 2.35 24.66
CA ILE A 244 6.87 2.42 23.67
C ILE A 244 5.72 3.23 24.24
N LYS A 245 5.22 4.18 23.44
CA LYS A 245 3.98 4.91 23.69
C LYS A 245 3.02 4.69 22.51
N ALA A 246 1.72 4.62 22.79
CA ALA A 246 0.70 4.61 21.74
C ALA A 246 0.57 6.00 21.11
N THR A 247 0.45 6.06 19.79
CA THR A 247 0.33 7.31 19.05
C THR A 247 -0.97 8.02 19.41
N LYS A 248 -0.93 9.36 19.56
CA LYS A 248 -2.15 10.16 19.83
C LYS A 248 -3.23 9.98 18.75
N GLN A 249 -2.80 9.78 17.49
CA GLN A 249 -3.64 9.55 16.32
C GLN A 249 -4.33 8.18 16.32
N ALA A 250 -3.73 7.18 16.99
CA ALA A 250 -4.33 5.86 17.17
C ALA A 250 -5.33 5.82 18.35
N LYS A 251 -5.38 6.88 19.17
CA LYS A 251 -6.32 6.99 20.29
C LYS A 251 -7.67 7.50 19.81
N SER A 252 -8.62 6.59 19.72
CA SER A 252 -10.01 6.92 19.43
C SER A 252 -10.69 7.48 20.67
N HIS A 253 -10.87 8.79 20.72
CA HIS A 253 -11.55 9.45 21.84
C HIS A 253 -13.06 9.37 21.62
N ILE A 254 -13.69 8.42 22.31
CA ILE A 254 -15.15 8.30 22.39
C ILE A 254 -15.60 9.09 23.62
N VAL A 255 -16.51 10.04 23.42
CA VAL A 255 -17.04 10.91 24.48
C VAL A 255 -18.52 10.63 24.68
N PHE A 256 -18.91 10.41 25.93
CA PHE A 256 -20.33 10.32 26.29
C PHE A 256 -20.96 11.71 26.33
N ARG A 257 -22.07 11.92 25.62
CA ARG A 257 -22.85 13.17 25.64
C ARG A 257 -23.68 13.27 26.92
N GLN A 258 -23.01 13.44 28.07
CA GLN A 258 -23.61 13.43 29.40
C GLN A 258 -24.72 14.48 29.57
N ARG A 259 -24.56 15.67 28.98
CA ARG A 259 -25.58 16.74 29.04
C ARG A 259 -26.90 16.31 28.41
N TYR A 260 -26.84 15.68 27.23
CA TYR A 260 -28.01 15.20 26.51
C TYR A 260 -28.67 14.00 27.21
N TYR A 261 -27.87 13.10 27.78
CA TYR A 261 -28.39 12.04 28.63
C TYR A 261 -29.15 12.62 29.83
N ASN A 262 -28.54 13.55 30.58
CA ASN A 262 -29.16 14.12 31.79
C ASN A 262 -30.46 14.90 31.49
N SER A 263 -30.59 15.56 30.32
CA SER A 263 -31.84 16.22 29.94
C SER A 263 -33.01 15.25 29.74
N LEU A 264 -32.72 14.01 29.35
CA LEU A 264 -33.74 12.98 29.07
C LEU A 264 -34.06 12.11 30.30
N VAL A 265 -33.15 12.00 31.27
CA VAL A 265 -33.34 11.22 32.51
C VAL A 265 -34.52 11.73 33.35
N ASN A 266 -34.87 13.02 33.25
CA ASN A 266 -35.99 13.61 33.98
C ASN A 266 -37.37 13.26 33.39
N THR A 267 -37.42 12.47 32.31
CA THR A 267 -38.68 12.02 31.70
C THR A 267 -39.27 10.86 32.52
N LYS A 268 -40.59 10.87 32.78
CA LYS A 268 -41.27 9.83 33.57
C LYS A 268 -41.64 8.56 32.78
N ASP A 269 -41.21 8.45 31.53
CA ASP A 269 -41.54 7.33 30.66
C ASP A 269 -40.56 6.17 30.85
N ASN A 270 -41.09 5.00 31.25
CA ASN A 270 -40.31 3.80 31.53
C ASN A 270 -39.64 3.23 30.28
N ASP A 271 -40.26 3.33 29.11
CA ASP A 271 -39.71 2.78 27.87
C ASP A 271 -38.48 3.59 27.42
N VAL A 272 -38.56 4.92 27.57
CA VAL A 272 -37.45 5.84 27.34
C VAL A 272 -36.28 5.54 28.29
N LEU A 273 -36.55 5.34 29.58
CA LEU A 273 -35.51 5.01 30.56
C LEU A 273 -34.82 3.66 30.28
N GLN A 274 -35.58 2.65 29.84
CA GLN A 274 -35.00 1.37 29.43
C GLN A 274 -34.09 1.50 28.20
N TYR A 275 -34.56 2.22 27.17
CA TYR A 275 -33.77 2.50 25.97
C TYR A 275 -32.47 3.25 26.31
N MET A 276 -32.55 4.27 27.16
CA MET A 276 -31.38 5.05 27.61
C MET A 276 -30.37 4.18 28.35
N ASN A 277 -30.83 3.30 29.25
CA ASN A 277 -29.95 2.38 29.97
C ASN A 277 -29.28 1.38 29.03
N LEU A 278 -29.99 0.88 28.00
CA LEU A 278 -29.43 0.02 26.98
C LEU A 278 -28.33 0.75 26.19
N LYS A 279 -28.59 1.97 25.73
CA LYS A 279 -27.62 2.78 24.97
C LYS A 279 -26.43 3.24 25.80
N LYS A 280 -26.61 3.49 27.10
CA LYS A 280 -25.51 3.74 28.03
C LYS A 280 -24.61 2.51 28.18
N LYS A 281 -25.19 1.31 28.37
CA LYS A 281 -24.43 0.06 28.43
C LYS A 281 -23.70 -0.24 27.12
N GLU A 282 -24.29 0.09 25.97
CA GLU A 282 -23.64 -0.04 24.67
C GLU A 282 -22.39 0.86 24.58
N TYR A 283 -22.49 2.12 25.02
CA TYR A 283 -21.35 3.03 25.09
C TYR A 283 -20.26 2.52 26.06
N GLU A 284 -20.62 2.10 27.27
CA GLU A 284 -19.66 1.61 28.27
C GLU A 284 -18.90 0.39 27.75
N GLN A 285 -19.60 -0.54 27.09
CA GLN A 285 -18.97 -1.70 26.46
C GLN A 285 -18.02 -1.28 25.33
N LEU A 286 -18.46 -0.39 24.44
CA LEU A 286 -17.64 0.09 23.32
C LEU A 286 -16.37 0.79 23.82
N GLN A 287 -16.48 1.61 24.87
CA GLN A 287 -15.35 2.28 25.49
C GLN A 287 -14.36 1.26 26.09
N GLN A 288 -14.87 0.23 26.77
CA GLN A 288 -14.05 -0.85 27.30
C GLN A 288 -13.33 -1.62 26.18
N ASP A 289 -14.02 -1.96 25.09
CA ASP A 289 -13.45 -2.70 23.98
C ASP A 289 -12.33 -1.92 23.28
N VAL A 290 -12.52 -0.60 23.07
CA VAL A 290 -11.48 0.27 22.51
C VAL A 290 -10.28 0.40 23.45
N GLN A 291 -10.51 0.58 24.75
CA GLN A 291 -9.43 0.65 25.74
C GLN A 291 -8.66 -0.69 25.82
N GLN A 292 -9.37 -1.82 25.76
CA GLN A 292 -8.75 -3.15 25.75
C GLN A 292 -7.89 -3.36 24.52
N ARG A 293 -8.35 -2.92 23.35
CA ARG A 293 -7.57 -2.94 22.11
C ARG A 293 -6.27 -2.14 22.28
N GLU A 294 -6.36 -0.88 22.71
CA GLU A 294 -5.18 -0.01 22.90
C GLU A 294 -4.17 -0.66 23.87
N ASN A 295 -4.67 -1.17 25.00
CA ASN A 295 -3.84 -1.84 26.00
C ASN A 295 -3.18 -3.10 25.43
N THR A 296 -3.92 -3.92 24.69
CA THR A 296 -3.41 -5.16 24.11
C THR A 296 -2.31 -4.88 23.09
N VAL A 297 -2.54 -3.95 22.16
CA VAL A 297 -1.54 -3.54 21.15
C VAL A 297 -0.29 -2.99 21.84
N LEU A 298 -0.46 -2.14 22.87
CA LEU A 298 0.66 -1.60 23.65
C LEU A 298 1.46 -2.68 24.38
N LEU A 299 0.79 -3.63 25.03
CA LEU A 299 1.44 -4.74 25.74
C LEU A 299 2.23 -5.63 24.79
N VAL A 300 1.64 -5.97 23.63
CA VAL A 300 2.33 -6.73 22.58
C VAL A 300 3.54 -5.97 22.06
N GLY A 301 3.39 -4.69 21.76
CA GLY A 301 4.50 -3.83 21.34
C GLY A 301 5.65 -3.79 22.35
N LYS A 302 5.33 -3.62 23.65
CA LYS A 302 6.32 -3.66 24.74
C LYS A 302 7.08 -4.98 24.79
N GLU A 303 6.40 -6.11 24.60
CA GLU A 303 7.07 -7.42 24.57
C GLU A 303 7.93 -7.61 23.32
N ILE A 304 7.49 -7.10 22.17
CA ILE A 304 8.32 -7.07 20.95
C ILE A 304 9.58 -6.25 21.17
N LEU A 305 9.47 -5.04 21.74
CA LEU A 305 10.63 -4.19 22.03
C LEU A 305 11.64 -4.87 22.95
N LYS A 306 11.17 -5.48 24.04
CA LYS A 306 12.03 -6.21 24.97
C LYS A 306 12.75 -7.38 24.30
N PHE A 307 12.04 -8.17 23.49
CA PHE A 307 12.61 -9.35 22.86
C PHE A 307 13.54 -9.01 21.68
N GLN A 308 13.17 -7.99 20.91
CA GLN A 308 13.89 -7.51 19.73
C GLN A 308 14.77 -6.29 20.03
N HIS A 309 15.23 -6.12 21.27
CA HIS A 309 16.01 -4.95 21.69
C HIS A 309 17.16 -4.62 20.72
N ASP A 310 17.93 -5.64 20.33
CA ASP A 310 19.06 -5.52 19.39
C ASP A 310 18.66 -4.95 18.02
N PHE A 311 17.41 -5.15 17.57
CA PHE A 311 16.90 -4.58 16.32
C PHE A 311 16.75 -3.06 16.40
N PHE A 312 16.35 -2.53 17.55
CA PHE A 312 16.08 -1.10 17.71
C PHE A 312 17.33 -0.29 18.02
N VAL A 313 18.36 -0.91 18.61
CA VAL A 313 19.61 -0.23 19.01
C VAL A 313 20.72 -0.33 17.97
N ASN A 314 20.88 -1.49 17.31
CA ASN A 314 22.01 -1.68 16.40
C ASN A 314 21.69 -1.20 14.98
N ASP A 315 22.64 -0.52 14.32
CA ASP A 315 22.51 -0.06 12.92
C ASP A 315 22.29 -1.19 11.90
N SER A 316 22.72 -2.42 12.24
CA SER A 316 22.50 -3.60 11.40
C SER A 316 21.10 -4.20 11.52
N HIS A 317 20.29 -3.71 12.47
CA HIS A 317 18.91 -4.13 12.75
C HIS A 317 18.69 -5.67 12.71
N PRO A 318 19.44 -6.46 13.50
CA PRO A 318 19.31 -7.91 13.49
C PRO A 318 17.99 -8.35 14.17
N LEU A 319 17.17 -9.11 13.44
CA LEU A 319 15.94 -9.70 13.99
C LEU A 319 16.21 -11.05 14.66
N LYS A 320 15.84 -11.17 15.94
CA LYS A 320 15.77 -12.45 16.65
C LYS A 320 14.51 -13.21 16.23
N ARG A 321 14.54 -14.54 16.30
CA ARG A 321 13.37 -15.38 16.00
C ARG A 321 12.35 -15.22 17.13
N LEU A 322 11.18 -14.64 16.84
CA LEU A 322 10.05 -14.52 17.77
C LEU A 322 8.81 -15.19 17.16
N LEU A 323 8.18 -16.07 17.92
CA LEU A 323 6.93 -16.74 17.53
C LEU A 323 5.74 -16.10 18.26
N LEU A 324 4.57 -16.13 17.62
CA LEU A 324 3.33 -15.61 18.21
C LEU A 324 2.98 -16.35 19.52
N ARG A 325 3.19 -17.67 19.56
CA ARG A 325 2.96 -18.51 20.75
C ARG A 325 3.77 -18.05 21.96
N ASP A 326 5.01 -17.60 21.76
CA ASP A 326 5.89 -17.23 22.87
C ASP A 326 5.40 -15.95 23.55
N VAL A 327 4.97 -14.97 22.74
CA VAL A 327 4.34 -13.74 23.24
C VAL A 327 2.98 -14.03 23.87
N ALA A 328 2.19 -14.91 23.25
CA ALA A 328 0.89 -15.35 23.76
C ALA A 328 1.00 -15.96 25.16
N HIS A 329 1.95 -16.88 25.37
CA HIS A 329 2.20 -17.52 26.67
C HIS A 329 2.66 -16.51 27.73
N LYS A 330 3.54 -15.58 27.36
CA LYS A 330 4.06 -14.56 28.28
C LYS A 330 2.99 -13.55 28.73
N LEU A 331 2.09 -13.17 27.83
CA LEU A 331 0.99 -12.25 28.11
C LEU A 331 -0.28 -12.97 28.62
N GLN A 332 -0.26 -14.30 28.74
CA GLN A 332 -1.44 -15.13 29.09
C GLN A 332 -2.64 -14.86 28.18
N LEU A 333 -2.38 -14.62 26.89
CA LEU A 333 -3.39 -14.39 25.86
C LEU A 333 -3.41 -15.54 24.86
N HIS A 334 -4.52 -15.70 24.13
CA HIS A 334 -4.59 -16.69 23.05
C HIS A 334 -3.75 -16.24 21.84
N GLU A 335 -3.14 -17.18 21.11
CA GLU A 335 -2.33 -16.87 19.93
C GLU A 335 -3.11 -16.07 18.87
N SER A 336 -4.39 -16.39 18.68
CA SER A 336 -5.27 -15.63 17.78
C SER A 336 -5.47 -14.17 18.22
N THR A 337 -5.41 -13.87 19.52
CA THR A 337 -5.50 -12.50 20.04
C THR A 337 -4.25 -11.71 19.68
N ILE A 338 -3.06 -12.32 19.84
CA ILE A 338 -1.79 -11.70 19.43
C ILE A 338 -1.76 -11.47 17.92
N SER A 339 -2.12 -12.48 17.13
CA SER A 339 -2.18 -12.40 15.66
C SER A 339 -3.08 -11.26 15.17
N ARG A 340 -4.25 -11.08 15.80
CA ARG A 340 -5.16 -9.96 15.51
C ARG A 340 -4.59 -8.61 15.94
N ALA A 341 -3.92 -8.56 17.09
CA ALA A 341 -3.32 -7.34 17.61
C ALA A 341 -2.11 -6.83 16.81
N VAL A 342 -1.46 -7.69 16.01
CA VAL A 342 -0.26 -7.30 15.23
C VAL A 342 -0.53 -7.05 13.75
N ASN A 343 -1.61 -7.63 13.20
CA ASN A 343 -1.91 -7.56 11.78
C ASN A 343 -2.48 -6.19 11.40
N GLY A 344 -1.89 -5.53 10.42
CA GLY A 344 -2.27 -4.17 10.00
C GLY A 344 -2.13 -3.16 11.14
N LYS A 345 -1.13 -3.34 12.00
CA LYS A 345 -0.71 -2.38 13.03
C LYS A 345 0.76 -2.06 12.85
N TYR A 346 1.11 -0.80 13.04
CA TYR A 346 2.43 -0.31 12.71
C TYR A 346 3.11 0.33 13.92
N ILE A 347 4.44 0.18 13.97
CA ILE A 347 5.31 0.81 14.95
C ILE A 347 6.30 1.72 14.24
N GLN A 348 6.41 2.94 14.72
CA GLN A 348 7.40 3.91 14.27
C GLN A 348 8.66 3.80 15.12
N THR A 349 9.80 3.70 14.45
CA THR A 349 11.15 3.74 15.03
C THR A 349 11.90 4.98 14.54
N SER A 350 13.11 5.22 15.04
CA SER A 350 13.98 6.32 14.59
C SER A 350 14.38 6.23 13.12
N PHE A 351 14.32 5.04 12.52
CA PHE A 351 14.80 4.77 11.16
C PHE A 351 13.71 4.27 10.19
N GLY A 352 12.45 4.20 10.62
CA GLY A 352 11.36 3.81 9.72
C GLY A 352 10.06 3.41 10.42
N ILE A 353 9.07 3.01 9.62
CA ILE A 353 7.78 2.47 10.09
C ILE A 353 7.70 1.00 9.68
N PHE A 354 7.38 0.13 10.65
CA PHE A 354 7.32 -1.31 10.44
C PHE A 354 5.98 -1.87 10.90
N GLU A 355 5.43 -2.83 10.16
CA GLU A 355 4.27 -3.59 10.64
C GLU A 355 4.70 -4.45 11.84
N LEU A 356 3.89 -4.51 12.91
CA LEU A 356 4.20 -5.34 14.09
C LEU A 356 4.39 -6.82 13.73
N LYS A 357 3.67 -7.29 12.72
CA LYS A 357 3.82 -8.63 12.15
C LYS A 357 5.23 -8.93 11.63
N HIS A 358 5.98 -7.92 11.18
CA HIS A 358 7.34 -8.06 10.64
C HIS A 358 8.31 -8.66 11.68
N PHE A 359 8.11 -8.36 12.95
CA PHE A 359 8.94 -8.85 14.05
C PHE A 359 8.70 -10.33 14.38
N PHE A 360 7.65 -10.93 13.82
CA PHE A 360 7.35 -12.35 13.96
C PHE A 360 7.86 -13.10 12.73
N SER A 361 8.89 -13.90 12.91
CA SER A 361 9.40 -14.75 11.85
C SER A 361 8.38 -15.82 11.49
N GLN A 362 8.02 -15.94 10.21
CA GLN A 362 7.37 -17.15 9.71
C GLN A 362 8.31 -18.33 9.99
N ALA A 363 7.76 -19.42 10.53
CA ALA A 363 8.51 -20.59 10.94
C ALA A 363 9.26 -21.24 9.75
N GLY A 364 10.48 -20.79 9.49
CA GLY A 364 11.50 -21.54 8.78
C GLY A 364 12.39 -22.21 9.83
N ASN A 365 12.16 -23.49 10.10
CA ASN A 365 13.04 -24.28 10.96
C ASN A 365 14.33 -24.58 10.20
N TYR A 366 15.26 -23.63 10.14
CA TYR A 366 16.62 -23.89 9.69
C TYR A 366 17.52 -23.99 10.92
N GLN A 367 17.79 -25.22 11.34
CA GLN A 367 18.80 -25.52 12.34
C GLN A 367 20.17 -25.38 11.68
N ARG A 368 21.03 -24.54 12.25
CA ARG A 368 22.47 -24.56 11.98
C ARG A 368 23.04 -25.85 12.57
N SER A 369 24.15 -26.35 12.03
CA SER A 369 24.86 -27.54 12.54
C SER A 369 25.22 -27.45 14.04
N ASP A 370 25.29 -26.22 14.56
CA ASP A 370 25.60 -25.84 15.94
C ASP A 370 24.34 -25.75 16.85
N GLY A 371 23.19 -26.27 16.41
CA GLY A 371 21.92 -26.25 17.17
C GLY A 371 21.20 -24.89 17.23
N LYS A 372 21.88 -23.78 16.89
CA LYS A 372 21.28 -22.43 16.80
C LYS A 372 20.32 -22.33 15.61
N GLN A 373 19.10 -21.87 15.84
CA GLN A 373 18.09 -21.68 14.79
C GLN A 373 18.23 -20.32 14.13
N VAL A 374 18.18 -20.25 12.79
CA VAL A 374 18.34 -19.01 12.01
C VAL A 374 17.04 -18.64 11.30
N SER A 375 16.68 -17.34 11.33
CA SER A 375 15.46 -16.82 10.72
C SER A 375 15.57 -16.70 9.19
N ALA A 376 14.45 -16.79 8.48
CA ALA A 376 14.40 -16.66 7.02
C ALA A 376 14.85 -15.28 6.51
N SER A 377 14.65 -14.21 7.30
CA SER A 377 15.12 -12.86 6.98
C SER A 377 16.64 -12.76 7.00
N THR A 378 17.30 -13.35 8.00
CA THR A 378 18.77 -13.41 8.07
C THR A 378 19.35 -14.24 6.91
N VAL A 379 18.69 -15.33 6.52
CA VAL A 379 19.08 -16.11 5.32
C VAL A 379 18.99 -15.25 4.06
N LYS A 380 17.90 -14.49 3.89
CA LYS A 380 17.75 -13.55 2.77
C LYS A 380 18.83 -12.46 2.74
N GLN A 381 19.14 -11.87 3.89
CA GLN A 381 20.21 -10.87 4.00
C GLN A 381 21.58 -11.46 3.62
N LYS A 382 21.90 -12.68 4.06
CA LYS A 382 23.14 -13.36 3.67
C LYS A 382 23.19 -13.69 2.18
N ILE A 383 22.08 -14.13 1.58
CA ILE A 383 21.99 -14.32 0.12
C ILE A 383 22.24 -13.00 -0.60
N LYS A 384 21.65 -11.90 -0.13
CA LYS A 384 21.86 -10.56 -0.71
C LYS A 384 23.32 -10.11 -0.60
N ALA A 385 23.96 -10.33 0.55
CA ALA A 385 25.37 -10.01 0.75
C ALA A 385 26.29 -10.80 -0.20
N LEU A 386 26.11 -12.13 -0.29
CA LEU A 386 26.87 -12.99 -1.20
C LEU A 386 26.70 -12.61 -2.67
N ILE A 387 25.51 -12.14 -3.06
CA ILE A 387 25.23 -11.67 -4.42
C ILE A 387 25.85 -10.29 -4.67
N ASN A 388 25.85 -9.39 -3.69
CA ASN A 388 26.46 -8.06 -3.83
C ASN A 388 27.99 -8.14 -3.95
N GLU A 389 28.61 -9.11 -3.28
CA GLU A 389 30.06 -9.38 -3.31
C GLU A 389 30.48 -10.26 -4.50
N GLU A 390 29.56 -10.66 -5.38
CA GLU A 390 29.87 -11.56 -6.49
C GLU A 390 30.60 -10.85 -7.64
N ASP A 391 31.46 -11.60 -8.34
CA ASP A 391 32.02 -11.15 -9.63
C ASP A 391 30.92 -11.14 -10.71
N LYS A 392 30.58 -9.94 -11.21
CA LYS A 392 29.53 -9.72 -12.23
C LYS A 392 29.85 -10.37 -13.58
N ARG A 393 31.12 -10.71 -13.85
CA ARG A 393 31.52 -11.47 -15.06
C ARG A 393 31.17 -12.95 -14.94
N LYS A 394 31.10 -13.47 -13.71
CA LYS A 394 30.81 -14.88 -13.40
C LYS A 394 29.88 -14.98 -12.18
N PRO A 395 28.61 -14.56 -12.31
CA PRO A 395 27.66 -14.51 -11.20
C PRO A 395 27.47 -15.90 -10.57
N LEU A 396 27.25 -15.91 -9.26
CA LEU A 396 27.08 -17.15 -8.50
C LEU A 396 25.75 -17.81 -8.86
N SER A 397 25.81 -19.11 -9.18
CA SER A 397 24.60 -19.91 -9.40
C SER A 397 23.91 -20.21 -8.07
N ASP A 398 22.59 -20.41 -8.10
CA ASP A 398 21.81 -20.76 -6.90
C ASP A 398 22.36 -22.01 -6.19
N GLN A 399 23.02 -22.91 -6.94
CA GLN A 399 23.69 -24.09 -6.39
C GLN A 399 24.98 -23.75 -5.66
N LYS A 400 25.79 -22.82 -6.19
CA LYS A 400 27.00 -22.33 -5.51
C LYS A 400 26.66 -21.55 -4.25
N ILE A 401 25.62 -20.71 -4.30
CA ILE A 401 25.13 -19.98 -3.11
C ILE A 401 24.68 -20.96 -2.03
N ALA A 402 23.99 -22.05 -2.40
CA ALA A 402 23.62 -23.10 -1.44
C ALA A 402 24.83 -23.79 -0.79
N ILE A 403 25.89 -24.04 -1.56
CA ILE A 403 27.16 -24.61 -1.05
C ILE A 403 27.85 -23.63 -0.10
N GLU A 404 27.94 -22.36 -0.47
CA GLU A 404 28.58 -21.33 0.36
C GLU A 404 27.85 -21.14 1.69
N LEU A 405 26.52 -21.14 1.66
CA LEU A 405 25.70 -21.12 2.86
C LEU A 405 25.88 -22.40 3.70
N SER A 406 26.05 -23.56 3.07
CA SER A 406 26.36 -24.82 3.76
C SER A 406 27.71 -24.76 4.50
N ASN A 407 28.72 -24.12 3.91
CA ASN A 407 30.04 -23.92 4.56
C ASN A 407 29.92 -23.08 5.84
N VAL A 408 28.99 -22.13 5.86
CA VAL A 408 28.68 -21.29 7.04
C VAL A 408 27.74 -22.00 8.04
N GLY A 409 27.37 -23.26 7.76
CA GLY A 409 26.53 -24.11 8.60
C GLY A 409 25.02 -24.01 8.33
N LEU A 410 24.61 -23.37 7.22
CA LEU A 410 23.21 -23.23 6.80
C LEU A 410 22.90 -24.22 5.67
N LYS A 411 22.34 -25.38 6.00
CA LYS A 411 21.92 -26.37 5.00
C LYS A 411 20.62 -25.93 4.33
N LEU A 412 20.72 -25.42 3.11
CA LEU A 412 19.59 -24.98 2.30
C LEU A 412 19.56 -25.71 0.95
N SER A 413 18.36 -26.02 0.46
CA SER A 413 18.22 -26.58 -0.88
C SER A 413 18.38 -25.50 -1.95
N ARG A 414 18.85 -25.87 -3.15
CA ARG A 414 18.90 -24.97 -4.31
C ARG A 414 17.54 -24.29 -4.58
N ARG A 415 16.43 -25.03 -4.44
CA ARG A 415 15.07 -24.50 -4.64
C ARG A 415 14.70 -23.43 -3.61
N THR A 416 15.14 -23.60 -2.36
CA THR A 416 14.94 -22.63 -1.27
C THR A 416 15.71 -21.34 -1.53
N VAL A 417 16.96 -21.45 -2.00
CA VAL A 417 17.77 -20.29 -2.38
C VAL A 417 17.15 -19.53 -3.55
N ALA A 418 16.70 -20.24 -4.59
CA ALA A 418 16.01 -19.62 -5.73
C ALA A 418 14.74 -18.86 -5.31
N LYS A 419 13.90 -19.48 -4.48
CA LYS A 419 12.68 -18.85 -3.93
C LYS A 419 12.99 -17.59 -3.14
N TYR A 420 14.02 -17.59 -2.31
CA TYR A 420 14.41 -16.42 -1.53
C TYR A 420 15.05 -15.32 -2.37
N ARG A 421 15.79 -15.69 -3.42
CA ARG A 421 16.33 -14.75 -4.41
C ARG A 421 15.21 -14.04 -5.18
N GLU A 422 14.20 -14.79 -5.62
CA GLU A 422 13.02 -14.25 -6.31
C GLU A 422 12.21 -13.32 -5.41
N GLN A 423 12.04 -13.66 -4.13
CA GLN A 423 11.39 -12.77 -3.14
C GLN A 423 12.20 -11.49 -2.83
N LEU A 424 13.44 -11.37 -3.29
CA LEU A 424 14.28 -10.18 -3.19
C LEU A 424 14.38 -9.43 -4.53
N ASP A 425 13.59 -9.82 -5.54
CA ASP A 425 13.62 -9.29 -6.91
C ASP A 425 14.99 -9.38 -7.61
N ILE A 426 15.83 -10.32 -7.18
CA ILE A 426 17.16 -10.52 -7.79
C ILE A 426 17.03 -11.52 -8.94
N LEU A 427 17.51 -11.15 -10.14
CA LEU A 427 17.46 -12.01 -11.32
C LEU A 427 18.36 -13.25 -11.21
N GLY A 428 18.07 -14.29 -11.99
CA GLY A 428 18.90 -15.50 -12.04
C GLY A 428 20.30 -15.23 -12.58
N SER A 429 21.26 -16.11 -12.25
CA SER A 429 22.68 -15.96 -12.65
C SER A 429 22.87 -15.67 -14.15
N SER A 430 22.10 -16.32 -15.05
CA SER A 430 22.18 -16.08 -16.50
C SER A 430 21.85 -14.65 -16.93
N LYS A 431 20.93 -13.98 -16.22
CA LYS A 431 20.52 -12.59 -16.50
C LYS A 431 21.35 -11.55 -15.75
N ARG A 432 22.11 -11.97 -14.72
CA ARG A 432 23.02 -11.09 -13.95
C ARG A 432 24.40 -10.97 -14.57
N LYS A 433 24.75 -11.84 -15.51
CA LYS A 433 26.05 -11.83 -16.18
C LYS A 433 26.19 -10.57 -17.02
N ARG A 434 27.18 -9.74 -16.71
CA ARG A 434 27.55 -8.58 -17.54
C ARG A 434 28.83 -8.91 -18.30
N PHE A 435 28.80 -8.65 -19.61
CA PHE A 435 29.99 -8.63 -20.46
C PHE A 435 30.35 -7.14 -20.59
N GLU A 436 31.31 -6.69 -19.79
CA GLU A 436 32.05 -5.47 -20.13
C GLU A 436 33.15 -5.83 -21.12
#